data_AF-A0A938PJL7-F1
#
_entry.id   AF-A0A938PJL7-F1
#
_cell.length_a   1.000
_cell.length_b   1.000
_cell.length_c   1.000
_cell.angle_alpha   90.00
_cell.angle_beta   90.00
_cell.angle_gamma   90.00
#
_symmetry.space_group_name_H-M   'P 1'
#
loop_
_entity.id
_entity.type
_entity.pdbx_description
1 polymer ?
#
loop_
_entity_poly.entity_id
_entity_poly.type
_entity_poly.pdbx_seq_one_letter_code
_entity_poly.pdbx_strand_id
1 'polypeptide(L)' 'MNERIYQDPNHNWFFHVRGNQITGPFVSYETAESALARHVATCRQRSVGRFFWPRYLLPGRLFRKVARSS' A
#
# COMPACT_ATOMS: atom_id res chain seq x y z
N MET A 1 -0.12 -1.73 24.21
CA MET A 1 -1.41 -1.35 23.58
C MET A 1 -1.11 -0.56 22.32
N ASN A 2 -1.64 -0.96 21.16
CA ASN A 2 -1.43 -0.27 19.88
C ASN A 2 -2.36 0.95 19.80
N GLU A 3 -1.79 2.17 19.80
CA GLU A 3 -2.54 3.46 19.76
C GLU A 3 -3.40 3.66 18.50
N ARG A 4 -3.39 2.70 17.57
CA ARG A 4 -4.09 2.76 16.29
C ARG A 4 -5.40 2.00 16.25
N ILE A 5 -5.64 1.12 17.22
CA ILE A 5 -6.87 0.30 17.28
C ILE A 5 -7.81 0.94 18.29
N TYR A 6 -9.06 1.18 17.90
CA TYR A 6 -10.08 1.76 18.75
C TYR A 6 -11.41 1.03 18.58
N GLN A 7 -12.27 1.16 19.59
CA GLN A 7 -13.61 0.59 19.58
C GLN A 7 -14.65 1.70 19.44
N ASP A 8 -15.63 1.49 18.57
CA ASP A 8 -16.76 2.39 18.35
C ASP A 8 -17.88 2.11 19.36
N PRO A 9 -18.85 3.02 19.63
CA PRO A 9 -19.95 2.78 20.57
C PRO A 9 -20.79 1.54 20.23
N ASN A 10 -20.76 1.11 18.97
CA ASN A 10 -21.41 -0.11 18.50
C ASN A 10 -20.63 -1.40 18.80
N HIS A 11 -19.62 -1.34 19.68
CA HIS A 11 -18.72 -2.44 20.05
C HIS A 11 -17.88 -3.03 18.91
N ASN A 12 -17.87 -2.37 17.75
CA ASN A 12 -17.04 -2.76 16.61
C ASN A 12 -15.62 -2.21 16.75
N TRP A 13 -14.64 -3.00 16.33
CA TRP A 13 -13.23 -2.65 16.37
C TRP A 13 -12.78 -2.08 15.02
N PHE A 14 -11.96 -1.03 15.07
CA PHE A 14 -11.42 -0.35 13.90
C PHE A 14 -9.93 -0.08 14.11
N PHE A 15 -9.19 0.14 13.02
CA PHE A 15 -7.84 0.66 13.11
C PHE A 15 -7.56 1.79 12.13
N HIS A 16 -6.70 2.72 12.54
CA HIS A 16 -6.19 3.80 11.70
C HIS A 16 -4.95 3.37 10.91
N VAL A 17 -4.98 3.63 9.61
CA VAL A 17 -3.84 3.58 8.71
C VAL A 17 -3.28 5.00 8.53
N ARG A 18 -1.98 5.12 8.23
CA ARG A 18 -1.35 6.40 7.89
C ARG A 18 -2.19 7.16 6.85
N GLY A 19 -2.40 8.46 7.07
CA GLY A 19 -3.22 9.30 6.19
C GLY A 19 -4.69 9.41 6.58
N ASN A 20 -5.01 9.17 7.86
CA ASN A 20 -6.38 9.28 8.41
C ASN A 20 -7.39 8.29 7.81
N GLN A 21 -6.90 7.23 7.15
CA GLN A 21 -7.76 6.19 6.59
C GLN A 21 -8.16 5.21 7.69
N ILE A 22 -9.46 4.95 7.83
CA ILE A 22 -10.04 4.02 8.81
C ILE A 22 -10.33 2.70 8.10
N THR A 23 -10.00 1.58 8.76
CA THR A 23 -10.29 0.23 8.27
C THR A 23 -11.10 -0.55 9.30
N GLY A 24 -12.15 -1.24 8.85
CA GLY A 24 -13.09 -2.01 9.67
C GLY A 24 -14.49 -2.03 9.03
N PRO A 25 -15.53 -2.48 9.75
CA PRO A 25 -15.52 -2.94 11.15
C PRO A 25 -14.96 -4.35 11.33
N PHE A 26 -14.38 -4.61 12.51
CA PHE A 26 -13.95 -5.93 12.97
C PHE A 26 -14.72 -6.34 14.23
N VAL A 27 -14.98 -7.63 14.36
CA VAL A 27 -15.75 -8.22 15.48
C VAL A 27 -14.94 -8.37 16.78
N SER A 28 -13.61 -8.37 16.71
CA SER A 28 -12.75 -8.52 17.90
C SER A 28 -11.46 -7.71 17.78
N TYR A 29 -10.84 -7.42 18.94
CA TYR A 29 -9.52 -6.76 18.98
C TYR A 29 -8.45 -7.56 18.22
N GLU A 30 -8.42 -8.88 18.43
CA GLU A 30 -7.44 -9.78 17.81
C GLU A 30 -7.53 -9.80 16.28
N THR A 31 -8.76 -9.71 15.74
CA THR A 31 -8.97 -9.64 14.28
C THR A 31 -8.49 -8.30 13.71
N ALA A 32 -8.76 -7.20 14.41
CA ALA A 32 -8.24 -5.88 14.04
C ALA A 32 -6.70 -5.81 14.12
N GLU A 33 -6.09 -6.40 15.14
CA GLU A 33 -4.63 -6.45 15.30
C GLU A 33 -3.96 -7.29 14.20
N SER A 34 -4.52 -8.47 13.92
CA SER A 34 -4.04 -9.35 12.84
C SER A 34 -4.14 -8.67 11.47
N ALA A 35 -5.24 -7.96 11.21
CA ALA A 35 -5.45 -7.20 9.98
C ALA A 35 -4.46 -6.03 9.85
N LEU A 36 -4.22 -5.30 10.95
CA LEU A 36 -3.22 -4.23 11.00
C LEU A 36 -1.81 -4.76 10.71
N ALA A 37 -1.42 -5.88 11.32
CA ALA A 37 -0.12 -6.51 11.10
C ALA A 37 0.08 -6.90 9.62
N ARG A 38 -0.93 -7.52 8.99
CA ARG A 38 -0.92 -7.84 7.56
C ARG A 38 -0.81 -6.60 6.69
N HIS A 39 -1.53 -5.53 7.03
CA HIS A 39 -1.46 -4.27 6.30
C HIS A 39 -0.06 -3.66 6.36
N VAL A 40 0.55 -3.60 7.55
CA VAL A 40 1.92 -3.13 7.73
C VAL A 40 2.92 -3.97 6.95
N ALA A 41 2.79 -5.30 6.99
CA ALA A 41 3.64 -6.20 6.22
C ALA A 41 3.53 -5.95 4.70
N THR A 42 2.30 -5.78 4.20
CA THR A 42 2.03 -5.49 2.79
C THR A 42 2.63 -4.13 2.36
N CYS A 43 2.48 -3.09 3.20
CA CYS A 43 3.06 -1.78 2.94
C CYS A 43 4.60 -1.83 2.91
N ARG A 44 5.21 -2.56 3.86
CA ARG A 44 6.67 -2.77 3.88
C ARG A 44 7.14 -3.52 2.65
N GLN A 45 6.43 -4.55 2.22
CA GLN A 45 6.78 -5.28 1.00
C GLN A 45 6.68 -4.38 -0.24
N ARG A 46 5.65 -3.53 -0.34
CA ARG A 46 5.51 -2.55 -1.44
C ARG A 46 6.60 -1.49 -1.44
N SER A 47 7.09 -1.06 -0.28
CA SER A 47 8.20 -0.09 -0.21
C SER A 47 9.53 -0.70 -0.62
N VAL A 48 9.75 -1.99 -0.33
CA VAL A 48 10.98 -2.72 -0.70
C VAL A 48 10.95 -3.18 -2.16
N GLY A 49 9.77 -3.46 -2.72
CA GLY A 49 9.58 -3.96 -4.08
C GLY A 49 9.58 -2.90 -5.20
N ARG A 50 9.69 -1.60 -4.89
CA ARG A 50 9.97 -0.58 -5.92
C ARG A 50 11.45 -0.64 -6.27
N PHE A 51 11.82 -1.65 -7.04
CA PHE A 51 12.95 -1.56 -7.95
C PHE A 51 12.64 -0.38 -8.87
N PHE A 52 13.18 0.79 -8.52
CA PHE A 52 13.23 1.94 -9.42
C PHE A 52 14.06 1.49 -10.61
N TRP A 53 13.43 0.90 -11.62
CA TRP A 53 14.03 0.84 -12.93
C TRP A 53 14.35 2.28 -13.30
N PRO A 54 15.62 2.62 -13.50
CA PRO A 54 15.97 3.97 -13.88
C PRO A 54 15.19 4.35 -15.13
N ARG A 55 14.64 5.56 -15.14
CA ARG A 55 13.76 6.10 -16.20
C ARG A 55 14.39 6.04 -17.61
N TYR A 56 15.71 5.81 -17.70
CA TYR A 56 16.47 5.64 -18.94
C TYR A 56 16.41 4.23 -19.54
N LEU A 57 15.90 3.22 -18.83
CA LEU A 57 15.71 1.85 -19.34
C LEU A 57 14.29 1.61 -19.90
N LEU A 58 13.47 2.65 -20.05
CA LEU A 58 12.16 2.55 -20.70
C LEU A 58 12.35 2.36 -22.23
N PRO A 59 11.96 1.22 -22.82
CA PRO A 59 12.25 0.88 -24.22
C PRO A 59 11.43 1.68 -25.26
N GLY A 60 10.81 2.79 -24.87
CA GLY A 60 9.92 3.60 -25.73
C GLY A 60 10.60 4.68 -26.58
N ARG A 61 11.92 4.82 -26.53
CA ARG A 61 12.65 5.86 -27.30
C ARG A 61 13.65 5.35 -28.35
N LEU A 62 13.71 4.04 -28.59
CA LEU A 62 14.62 3.47 -29.58
C LEU A 62 14.03 3.34 -31.00
N PHE A 63 12.76 3.70 -31.23
CA PHE A 63 12.08 3.50 -32.53
C PHE A 63 11.79 4.76 -33.34
N ARG A 64 12.53 5.87 -33.15
CA ARG A 64 12.49 7.01 -34.11
C ARG A 64 13.83 7.22 -34.78
N LYS A 65 14.26 6.23 -35.56
CA LYS A 65 15.22 6.44 -36.63
C LYS A 65 15.02 5.38 -37.70
N VAL A 66 14.24 5.71 -38.73
CA VAL A 66 14.49 5.48 -40.16
C VAL A 66 13.20 5.88 -40.90
N ALA A 67 13.24 7.04 -41.56
CA ALA A 67 12.55 7.30 -42.82
C ALA A 67 13.21 8.55 -43.41
N ARG A 68 14.30 8.33 -44.13
CA ARG A 68 14.90 9.27 -45.08
C ARG A 68 14.89 8.56 -46.44
N SER A 69 14.55 9.31 -47.48
CA SER A 69 14.32 8.90 -48.88
C SER A 69 12.90 8.36 -49.12
N SER A 70 12.09 8.94 -50.01
CA SER A 70 12.41 9.46 -51.35
C SER A 70 11.67 10.74 -51.71
#